data_AF-A0A061IDL0-F1
#
_entry.id   AF-A0A061IDL0-F1
#
_cell.length_a   1.000
_cell.length_b   1.000
_cell.length_c   1.000
_cell.angle_alpha   90.00
_cell.angle_beta   90.00
_cell.angle_gamma   90.00
#
_symmetry.space_group_name_H-M   'P 1'
#
loop_
_entity.id
_entity.type
_entity.pdbx_description
1 polymer ?
#
loop_
_entity_poly.entity_id
_entity_poly.type
_entity_poly.pdbx_seq_one_letter_code
_entity_poly.pdbx_strand_id
1 'polypeptide(L)'
;MESENTKKIQVYCQQTLCTSELFQDLSWFLSNDDSNTNLKRMSVYVLLVLVSNNRNGQTLVRETGCIKVLSQLFRTVLPNYELNLSDNNVFQSYLLWASVCSTLCVCVNNPQNDENQMLCCLLFPYANEWLMNCMKPEIIRPLCSFIGLTLANNTHVQNCFVSSGGLDVLSQVLVQLESDSHNTSSSAKLAVVVTKTVDACITNNSTFSLILSKYHIVSKLLALLLHESLDSGEKFSIILAIGHCTEDCEENQYELLKSNGLPLMIQALTEFKNEELNKAAIYVLHNCKKITEKLSLSQGENSFSENEADQIKGINEKENVEEHWKSAKEIICRMKQLEREGKEVTCKIGLTMLLNIRLTLSKMEGSKYQ
;
A
#
# COMPACT_ATOMS: atom_id res chain seq x y z
N MET A 1 31.46 -11.14 16.78
CA MET A 1 31.52 -12.41 17.53
C MET A 1 30.59 -12.40 18.76
N GLU A 2 30.68 -11.41 19.68
CA GLU A 2 29.72 -11.27 20.80
C GLU A 2 28.25 -11.06 20.38
N SER A 3 28.02 -10.23 19.36
CA SER A 3 26.66 -9.99 18.80
C SER A 3 26.02 -11.26 18.22
N GLU A 4 26.82 -12.15 17.61
CA GLU A 4 26.32 -13.38 17.01
C GLU A 4 26.04 -14.46 18.06
N ASN A 5 26.87 -14.54 19.10
CA ASN A 5 26.65 -15.46 20.20
C ASN A 5 25.41 -15.07 21.03
N THR A 6 25.20 -13.77 21.24
CA THR A 6 24.00 -13.25 21.91
C THR A 6 22.73 -13.60 21.14
N LYS A 7 22.73 -13.45 19.81
CA LYS A 7 21.60 -13.86 18.96
C LYS A 7 21.32 -15.36 19.05
N LYS A 8 22.36 -16.20 19.06
CA LYS A 8 22.21 -17.67 19.19
C LYS A 8 21.58 -18.05 20.55
N ILE A 9 22.03 -17.43 21.64
CA ILE A 9 21.47 -17.67 22.97
C ILE A 9 20.01 -17.20 23.04
N GLN A 10 19.69 -16.03 22.48
CA GLN A 10 18.32 -15.51 22.46
C GLN A 10 17.36 -16.46 21.72
N VAL A 11 17.75 -16.96 20.54
CA VAL A 11 16.95 -17.93 19.76
C VAL A 11 16.78 -19.22 20.54
N TYR A 12 17.85 -19.72 21.18
CA TYR A 12 17.78 -20.94 22.00
C TYR A 12 16.81 -20.79 23.19
N CYS A 13 16.89 -19.68 23.93
CA CYS A 13 15.99 -19.40 25.04
C CYS A 13 14.53 -19.25 24.58
N GLN A 14 14.30 -18.54 23.46
CA GLN A 14 12.96 -18.38 22.88
C GLN A 14 12.35 -19.75 22.52
N GLN A 15 13.12 -20.63 21.87
CA GLN A 15 12.65 -21.97 21.51
C GLN A 15 12.37 -22.84 22.74
N THR A 16 13.25 -22.77 23.75
CA THR A 16 13.08 -23.55 25.00
C THR A 16 11.82 -23.13 25.76
N LEU A 17 11.49 -21.84 25.75
CA LEU A 17 10.29 -21.29 26.41
C LEU A 17 9.01 -21.49 25.58
N CYS A 18 9.10 -21.90 24.32
CA CYS A 18 7.91 -22.18 23.50
C CYS A 18 7.30 -23.53 23.87
N THR A 19 6.62 -23.58 25.01
CA THR A 19 5.88 -24.76 25.50
C THR A 19 4.38 -24.49 25.50
N SER A 20 3.58 -25.54 25.36
CA SER A 20 2.11 -25.43 25.37
C SER A 20 1.61 -24.87 26.70
N GLU A 21 2.21 -25.31 27.81
CA GLU A 21 1.87 -24.91 29.18
C GLU A 21 2.04 -23.40 29.37
N LEU A 22 3.18 -22.84 28.95
CA LEU A 22 3.40 -21.40 29.08
C LEU A 22 2.39 -20.60 28.26
N PHE A 23 2.06 -21.04 27.04
CA PHE A 23 1.06 -20.38 26.22
C PHE A 23 -0.33 -20.47 26.85
N GLN A 24 -0.71 -21.61 27.44
CA GLN A 24 -1.97 -21.76 28.17
C GLN A 24 -2.05 -20.83 29.39
N ASP A 25 -0.98 -20.72 30.17
CA ASP A 25 -0.90 -19.79 31.30
C ASP A 25 -1.06 -18.33 30.83
N LEU A 26 -0.37 -17.95 29.75
CA LEU A 26 -0.50 -16.62 29.14
C LEU A 26 -1.93 -16.36 28.63
N SER A 27 -2.55 -17.35 27.99
CA SER A 27 -3.95 -17.30 27.55
C SER A 27 -4.90 -17.04 28.72
N TRP A 28 -4.67 -17.73 29.84
CA TRP A 28 -5.44 -17.57 31.07
C TRP A 28 -5.28 -16.17 31.66
N PHE A 29 -4.05 -15.67 31.81
CA PHE A 29 -3.81 -14.32 32.32
C PHE A 29 -4.49 -13.23 31.47
N LEU A 30 -4.52 -13.41 30.15
CA LEU A 30 -5.14 -12.47 29.22
C LEU A 30 -6.68 -12.50 29.27
N SER A 31 -7.25 -13.69 29.45
CA SER A 31 -8.71 -13.90 29.46
C SER A 31 -9.35 -13.63 30.83
N ASN A 32 -8.56 -13.66 31.90
CA ASN A 32 -9.07 -13.45 33.25
C ASN A 32 -9.41 -11.98 33.48
N ASP A 33 -10.62 -11.70 33.95
CA ASP A 33 -11.09 -10.34 34.27
C ASP A 33 -10.43 -9.78 35.54
N ASP A 34 -9.99 -10.66 36.46
CA ASP A 34 -9.27 -10.25 37.68
C ASP A 34 -7.81 -9.84 37.39
N SER A 35 -7.28 -10.18 36.21
CA SER A 35 -5.94 -9.76 35.79
C SER A 35 -5.91 -8.26 35.51
N ASN A 36 -5.09 -7.54 36.27
CA ASN A 36 -4.89 -6.11 36.01
C ASN A 36 -4.22 -5.86 34.64
N THR A 37 -4.37 -4.64 34.14
CA THR A 37 -3.86 -4.22 32.82
C THR A 37 -2.36 -4.42 32.65
N ASN A 38 -1.57 -4.24 33.72
CA ASN A 38 -0.13 -4.45 33.67
C ASN A 38 0.23 -5.91 33.44
N LEU A 39 -0.42 -6.83 34.15
CA LEU A 39 -0.23 -8.27 33.95
C LEU A 39 -0.59 -8.65 32.51
N LYS A 40 -1.75 -8.20 32.01
CA LYS A 40 -2.15 -8.44 30.60
C LYS A 40 -1.12 -7.91 29.62
N ARG A 41 -0.62 -6.68 29.80
CA ARG A 41 0.43 -6.10 28.94
C ARG A 41 1.73 -6.91 28.96
N MET A 42 2.17 -7.37 30.14
CA MET A 42 3.36 -8.22 30.25
C MET A 42 3.15 -9.57 29.58
N SER A 43 1.97 -10.18 29.73
CA SER A 43 1.62 -11.43 29.04
C SER A 43 1.61 -11.26 27.52
N VAL A 44 1.05 -10.16 27.00
CA VAL A 44 1.10 -9.84 25.56
C VAL A 44 2.55 -9.66 25.10
N TYR A 45 3.39 -8.97 25.87
CA TYR A 45 4.80 -8.78 25.53
C TYR A 45 5.58 -10.11 25.50
N VAL A 46 5.33 -11.01 26.45
CA VAL A 46 5.94 -12.35 26.44
C VAL A 46 5.50 -13.13 25.20
N LEU A 47 4.20 -13.10 24.84
CA LEU A 47 3.72 -13.71 23.61
C LEU A 47 4.39 -13.11 22.36
N LEU A 48 4.47 -11.78 22.27
CA LEU A 48 5.15 -11.08 21.18
C LEU A 48 6.59 -11.60 21.02
N VAL A 49 7.34 -11.69 22.11
CA VAL A 49 8.73 -12.16 22.10
C VAL A 49 8.81 -13.64 21.71
N LEU A 50 7.92 -14.50 22.20
CA LEU A 50 7.95 -15.94 21.89
C LEU A 50 7.58 -16.23 20.43
N VAL A 51 6.67 -15.45 19.85
CA VAL A 51 6.13 -15.67 18.50
C VAL A 51 6.98 -15.01 17.42
N SER A 52 7.63 -13.88 17.71
CA SER A 52 8.42 -13.12 16.73
C SER A 52 9.52 -13.94 16.06
N ASN A 53 9.52 -14.02 14.73
CA ASN A 53 10.46 -14.81 13.92
C ASN A 53 10.45 -16.31 14.27
N ASN A 54 9.35 -16.84 14.82
CA ASN A 54 9.31 -18.19 15.36
C ASN A 54 8.05 -18.96 14.95
N ARG A 55 8.19 -19.86 13.97
CA ARG A 55 7.10 -20.71 13.46
C ARG A 55 6.46 -21.57 14.55
N ASN A 56 7.27 -22.13 15.46
CA ASN A 56 6.75 -22.96 16.53
C ASN A 56 5.86 -22.14 17.49
N GLY A 57 6.31 -20.92 17.83
CA GLY A 57 5.51 -19.98 18.62
C GLY A 57 4.19 -19.60 17.93
N GLN A 58 4.21 -19.39 16.60
CA GLN A 58 2.99 -19.13 15.82
C GLN A 58 2.03 -20.34 15.74
N THR A 59 2.55 -21.57 15.76
CA THR A 59 1.71 -22.76 15.86
C THR A 59 1.09 -22.85 17.25
N LEU A 60 1.89 -22.70 18.30
CA LEU A 60 1.41 -22.77 19.69
C LEU A 60 0.39 -21.68 20.01
N VAL A 61 0.56 -20.44 19.55
CA VAL A 61 -0.41 -19.35 19.78
C VAL A 61 -1.79 -19.68 19.20
N ARG A 62 -1.83 -20.48 18.14
CA ARG A 62 -3.08 -20.95 17.52
C ARG A 62 -3.65 -22.15 18.25
N GLU A 63 -2.84 -23.19 18.47
CA GLU A 63 -3.29 -24.46 19.07
C GLU A 63 -3.77 -24.30 20.52
N THR A 64 -3.13 -23.41 21.28
CA THR A 64 -3.52 -23.09 22.66
C THR A 64 -4.65 -22.06 22.75
N GLY A 65 -5.11 -21.53 21.61
CA GLY A 65 -6.20 -20.55 21.57
C GLY A 65 -5.81 -19.12 21.94
N CYS A 66 -4.54 -18.82 22.24
CA CYS A 66 -4.06 -17.46 22.54
C CYS A 66 -4.46 -16.44 21.46
N ILE A 67 -4.40 -16.81 20.18
CA ILE A 67 -4.78 -15.91 19.07
C ILE A 67 -6.26 -15.52 19.14
N LYS A 68 -7.13 -16.38 19.66
CA LYS A 68 -8.56 -16.09 19.86
C LYS A 68 -8.75 -15.09 21.01
N VAL A 69 -7.97 -15.24 22.09
CA VAL A 69 -7.97 -14.29 23.21
C VAL A 69 -7.45 -12.92 22.77
N LEU A 70 -6.35 -12.88 22.02
CA LEU A 70 -5.83 -11.64 21.43
C LEU A 70 -6.86 -10.99 20.50
N SER A 71 -7.55 -11.80 19.68
CA SER A 71 -8.65 -11.32 18.82
C SER A 71 -9.80 -10.73 19.63
N GLN A 72 -10.12 -11.28 20.80
CA GLN A 72 -11.14 -10.73 21.68
C GLN A 72 -10.70 -9.40 22.31
N LEU A 73 -9.45 -9.32 22.77
CA LEU A 73 -8.88 -8.08 23.31
C LEU A 73 -8.83 -6.98 22.25
N PHE A 74 -8.48 -7.30 21.01
CA PHE A 74 -8.50 -6.35 19.90
C PHE A 74 -9.88 -5.67 19.75
N ARG A 75 -10.97 -6.42 19.96
CA ARG A 75 -12.35 -5.93 19.82
C ARG A 75 -12.86 -5.13 21.02
N THR A 76 -12.34 -5.42 22.22
CA THR A 76 -13.02 -5.01 23.48
C THR A 76 -12.21 -4.07 24.36
N VAL A 77 -10.88 -3.99 24.20
CA VAL A 77 -10.03 -3.19 25.09
C VAL A 77 -10.29 -1.69 24.94
N LEU A 78 -10.59 -1.23 23.72
CA LEU A 78 -10.93 0.16 23.47
C LEU A 78 -12.45 0.32 23.42
N PRO A 79 -13.07 1.13 24.31
CA PRO A 79 -14.51 1.16 24.48
C PRO A 79 -15.26 2.09 23.51
N ASN A 80 -14.59 3.10 22.95
CA ASN A 80 -15.21 4.12 22.10
C ASN A 80 -14.18 4.77 21.15
N TYR A 81 -14.68 5.45 20.11
CA TYR A 81 -13.84 6.12 19.10
C TYR A 81 -13.17 7.42 19.59
N GLU A 82 -13.64 7.95 20.73
CA GLU A 82 -13.08 9.14 21.38
C GLU A 82 -11.83 8.80 22.20
N LEU A 83 -10.69 8.69 21.52
CA LEU A 83 -9.43 8.33 22.14
C LEU A 83 -8.80 9.51 22.91
N ASN A 84 -9.23 9.79 24.14
CA ASN A 84 -8.58 10.80 24.96
C ASN A 84 -7.33 10.26 25.68
N LEU A 85 -6.16 10.36 25.03
CA LEU A 85 -4.90 9.85 25.59
C LEU A 85 -4.36 10.62 26.79
N SER A 86 -4.98 11.75 27.18
CA SER A 86 -4.64 12.40 28.46
C SER A 86 -5.29 11.71 29.66
N ASP A 87 -6.35 10.92 29.44
CA ASP A 87 -6.95 10.09 30.47
C ASP A 87 -6.08 8.84 30.67
N ASN A 88 -5.59 8.63 31.90
CA ASN A 88 -4.70 7.52 32.21
C ASN A 88 -5.35 6.15 31.96
N ASN A 89 -6.64 5.98 32.23
CA ASN A 89 -7.33 4.71 31.99
C ASN A 89 -7.42 4.42 30.49
N VAL A 90 -7.81 5.42 29.70
CA VAL A 90 -7.85 5.31 28.22
C VAL A 90 -6.46 5.05 27.67
N PHE A 91 -5.43 5.74 28.19
CA PHE A 91 -4.05 5.54 27.80
C PHE A 91 -3.55 4.12 28.09
N GLN A 92 -3.84 3.55 29.26
CA GLN A 92 -3.47 2.16 29.59
C GLN A 92 -4.18 1.15 28.69
N SER A 93 -5.47 1.36 28.41
CA SER A 93 -6.22 0.52 27.46
C SER A 93 -5.63 0.60 26.05
N TYR A 94 -5.29 1.81 25.59
CA TYR A 94 -4.61 2.00 24.31
C TYR A 94 -3.27 1.26 24.26
N LEU A 95 -2.43 1.35 25.30
CA LEU A 95 -1.15 0.64 25.34
C LEU A 95 -1.33 -0.89 25.27
N LEU A 96 -2.34 -1.43 25.94
CA LEU A 96 -2.68 -2.85 25.83
C LEU A 96 -3.14 -3.19 24.41
N TRP A 97 -4.07 -2.42 23.85
CA TRP A 97 -4.60 -2.64 22.51
C TRP A 97 -3.52 -2.54 21.42
N ALA A 98 -2.62 -1.56 21.50
CA ALA A 98 -1.50 -1.41 20.57
C ALA A 98 -0.50 -2.57 20.67
N SER A 99 -0.29 -3.11 21.88
CA SER A 99 0.52 -4.32 22.10
C SER A 99 -0.16 -5.55 21.48
N VAL A 100 -1.48 -5.66 21.61
CA VAL A 100 -2.27 -6.73 20.97
C VAL A 100 -2.15 -6.64 19.45
N CYS A 101 -2.30 -5.45 18.85
CA CYS A 101 -2.11 -5.25 17.41
C CYS A 101 -0.74 -5.74 16.95
N SER A 102 0.33 -5.29 17.63
CA SER A 102 1.71 -5.69 17.31
C SER A 102 1.92 -7.21 17.45
N THR A 103 1.30 -7.83 18.45
CA THR A 103 1.40 -9.27 18.67
C THR A 103 0.65 -10.06 17.60
N LEU A 104 -0.55 -9.63 17.23
CA LEU A 104 -1.30 -10.20 16.12
C LEU A 104 -0.52 -10.11 14.81
N CYS A 105 0.16 -8.98 14.55
CA CYS A 105 1.04 -8.82 13.38
C CYS A 105 2.11 -9.92 13.30
N VAL A 106 2.82 -10.20 14.41
CA VAL A 106 3.85 -11.26 14.40
C VAL A 106 3.25 -12.67 14.40
N CYS A 107 2.01 -12.85 14.88
CA CYS A 107 1.29 -14.12 14.79
C CYS A 107 0.98 -14.49 13.33
N VAL A 108 0.67 -13.52 12.48
CA VAL A 108 0.25 -13.76 11.10
C VAL A 108 1.39 -13.67 10.09
N ASN A 109 2.37 -12.79 10.33
CA ASN A 109 3.41 -12.50 9.35
C ASN A 109 4.71 -12.04 10.03
N ASN A 110 5.35 -12.98 10.72
CA ASN A 110 6.78 -12.98 11.02
C ASN A 110 7.25 -14.35 11.59
N PRO A 111 7.42 -15.40 10.77
CA PRO A 111 7.26 -15.47 9.31
C PRO A 111 5.79 -15.56 8.86
N GLN A 112 5.51 -15.51 7.56
CA GLN A 112 4.14 -15.67 7.03
C GLN A 112 3.51 -16.99 7.51
N ASN A 113 2.26 -16.91 7.98
CA ASN A 113 1.46 -18.03 8.47
C ASN A 113 0.01 -17.91 8.00
N ASP A 114 -0.31 -18.61 6.91
CA ASP A 114 -1.61 -18.52 6.22
C ASP A 114 -2.79 -18.90 7.12
N GLU A 115 -2.63 -19.91 7.98
CA GLU A 115 -3.68 -20.35 8.90
C GLU A 115 -4.01 -19.26 9.93
N ASN A 116 -2.99 -18.56 10.44
CA ASN A 116 -3.18 -17.45 11.36
C ASN A 116 -3.75 -16.22 10.65
N GLN A 117 -3.32 -15.95 9.41
CA GLN A 117 -3.91 -14.88 8.58
C GLN A 117 -5.42 -15.12 8.37
N MET A 118 -5.83 -16.36 8.05
CA MET A 118 -7.24 -16.72 7.89
C MET A 118 -8.06 -16.51 9.17
N LEU A 119 -7.51 -16.85 10.35
CA LEU A 119 -8.18 -16.57 11.62
C LEU A 119 -8.34 -15.06 11.88
N CYS A 120 -7.32 -14.28 11.56
CA CYS A 120 -7.31 -12.83 11.75
C CYS A 120 -8.23 -12.07 10.79
N CYS A 121 -8.67 -12.67 9.68
CA CYS A 121 -9.67 -12.07 8.78
C CYS A 121 -10.96 -11.66 9.50
N LEU A 122 -11.33 -12.38 10.56
CA LEU A 122 -12.51 -12.10 11.38
C LEU A 122 -12.42 -10.79 12.16
N LEU A 123 -11.28 -10.09 12.12
CA LEU A 123 -11.06 -8.80 12.74
C LEU A 123 -11.25 -7.63 11.78
N PHE A 124 -11.36 -7.87 10.46
CA PHE A 124 -11.50 -6.79 9.48
C PHE A 124 -12.71 -5.88 9.69
N PRO A 125 -13.93 -6.39 10.00
CA PRO A 125 -15.06 -5.49 10.26
C PRO A 125 -14.79 -4.50 11.40
N TYR A 126 -14.15 -4.94 12.47
CA TYR A 126 -13.77 -4.09 13.61
C TYR A 126 -12.67 -3.10 13.23
N ALA A 127 -11.66 -3.54 12.49
CA ALA A 127 -10.61 -2.65 11.99
C ALA A 127 -11.19 -1.56 11.08
N ASN A 128 -12.11 -1.92 10.19
CA ASN A 128 -12.80 -1.00 9.28
C ASN A 128 -13.64 0.02 10.05
N GLU A 129 -14.35 -0.40 11.09
CA GLU A 129 -15.14 0.49 11.94
C GLU A 129 -14.26 1.53 12.64
N TRP A 130 -13.10 1.11 13.17
CA TRP A 130 -12.14 2.04 13.77
C TRP A 130 -11.52 3.01 12.75
N LEU A 131 -11.15 2.53 11.56
CA LEU A 131 -10.59 3.37 10.50
C LEU A 131 -11.58 4.46 10.06
N MET A 132 -12.87 4.14 9.98
CA MET A 132 -13.91 5.11 9.60
C MET A 132 -14.17 6.17 10.68
N ASN A 133 -14.07 5.79 11.96
CA ASN A 133 -14.51 6.65 13.06
C ASN A 133 -13.35 7.37 13.79
N CYS A 134 -12.08 7.00 13.53
CA CYS A 134 -10.94 7.57 14.24
C CYS A 134 -9.74 7.84 13.32
N MET A 135 -9.50 9.12 12.98
CA MET A 135 -8.38 9.56 12.13
C MET A 135 -7.06 9.77 12.87
N LYS A 136 -6.94 9.29 14.12
CA LYS A 136 -5.73 9.50 14.92
C LYS A 136 -4.59 8.60 14.44
N PRO A 137 -3.35 9.12 14.28
CA PRO A 137 -2.19 8.31 13.89
C PRO A 137 -1.96 7.08 14.78
N GLU A 138 -2.28 7.21 16.07
CA GLU A 138 -2.19 6.15 17.09
C GLU A 138 -3.11 4.96 16.80
N ILE A 139 -4.20 5.16 16.05
CA ILE A 139 -5.14 4.11 15.66
C ILE A 139 -4.87 3.66 14.22
N ILE A 140 -4.71 4.59 13.29
CA ILE A 140 -4.53 4.26 11.88
C ILE A 140 -3.26 3.41 11.66
N ARG A 141 -2.14 3.74 12.29
CA ARG A 141 -0.87 3.02 12.05
C ARG A 141 -0.92 1.57 12.50
N PRO A 142 -1.33 1.22 13.74
CA PRO A 142 -1.48 -0.18 14.14
C PRO A 142 -2.45 -0.96 13.27
N LEU A 143 -3.59 -0.36 12.89
CA LEU A 143 -4.58 -1.02 12.04
C LEU A 143 -4.03 -1.27 10.62
N CYS A 144 -3.40 -0.28 10.01
CA CYS A 144 -2.78 -0.41 8.69
C CYS A 144 -1.68 -1.47 8.69
N SER A 145 -0.88 -1.54 9.76
CA SER A 145 0.14 -2.59 9.93
C SER A 145 -0.50 -3.96 10.07
N PHE A 146 -1.53 -4.10 10.91
CA PHE A 146 -2.25 -5.35 11.11
C PHE A 146 -2.90 -5.84 9.83
N ILE A 147 -3.64 -4.98 9.13
CA ILE A 147 -4.30 -5.29 7.86
C ILE A 147 -3.26 -5.69 6.81
N GLY A 148 -2.24 -4.85 6.58
CA GLY A 148 -1.23 -5.11 5.55
C GLY A 148 -0.48 -6.44 5.76
N LEU A 149 -0.11 -6.75 7.01
CA LEU A 149 0.57 -8.01 7.34
C LEU A 149 -0.35 -9.23 7.26
N THR A 150 -1.63 -9.06 7.59
CA THR A 150 -2.63 -10.12 7.48
C THR A 150 -2.94 -10.46 6.02
N LEU A 151 -2.93 -9.46 5.13
CA LEU A 151 -3.18 -9.61 3.70
C LEU A 151 -1.99 -10.13 2.88
N ALA A 152 -0.77 -9.91 3.38
CA ALA A 152 0.45 -10.16 2.63
C ALA A 152 0.52 -11.56 2.03
N ASN A 153 0.70 -11.62 0.71
CA ASN A 153 0.84 -12.84 -0.09
C ASN A 153 -0.29 -13.87 0.12
N ASN A 154 -1.51 -13.41 0.43
CA ASN A 154 -2.64 -14.29 0.67
C ASN A 154 -3.92 -13.78 0.00
N THR A 155 -4.16 -14.25 -1.23
CA THR A 155 -5.33 -13.86 -2.05
C THR A 155 -6.67 -14.18 -1.40
N HIS A 156 -6.77 -15.25 -0.62
CA HIS A 156 -8.03 -15.57 0.08
C HIS A 156 -8.36 -14.51 1.13
N VAL A 157 -7.35 -14.08 1.87
CA VAL A 157 -7.47 -13.06 2.91
C VAL A 157 -7.74 -11.68 2.30
N GLN A 158 -7.10 -11.36 1.16
CA GLN A 158 -7.41 -10.17 0.37
C GLN A 158 -8.88 -10.15 -0.09
N ASN A 159 -9.39 -11.26 -0.62
CA ASN A 159 -10.80 -11.41 -0.97
C ASN A 159 -11.72 -11.19 0.24
N CYS A 160 -11.38 -11.73 1.42
CA CYS A 160 -12.15 -11.51 2.64
C CYS A 160 -12.19 -10.02 3.04
N PHE A 161 -11.06 -9.32 2.97
CA PHE A 161 -10.99 -7.90 3.30
C PHE A 161 -11.85 -7.06 2.36
N VAL A 162 -11.71 -7.27 1.06
CA VAL A 162 -12.50 -6.56 0.03
C VAL A 162 -13.99 -6.87 0.18
N SER A 163 -14.37 -8.13 0.41
CA SER A 163 -15.77 -8.54 0.62
C SER A 163 -16.40 -7.92 1.88
N SER A 164 -15.58 -7.53 2.86
CA SER A 164 -16.03 -6.81 4.05
C SER A 164 -16.16 -5.29 3.87
N GLY A 165 -15.96 -4.77 2.65
CA GLY A 165 -15.93 -3.34 2.35
C GLY A 165 -14.64 -2.63 2.78
N GLY A 166 -13.59 -3.39 3.13
CA GLY A 166 -12.36 -2.82 3.68
C GLY A 166 -11.61 -1.91 2.71
N LEU A 167 -11.63 -2.23 1.41
CA LEU A 167 -10.96 -1.42 0.40
C LEU A 167 -11.69 -0.07 0.18
N ASP A 168 -13.02 -0.05 0.24
CA ASP A 168 -13.82 1.17 0.23
C ASP A 168 -13.48 2.07 1.41
N VAL A 169 -13.37 1.48 2.61
CA VAL A 169 -12.99 2.20 3.84
C VAL A 169 -11.59 2.80 3.72
N LEU A 170 -10.58 2.01 3.31
CA LEU A 170 -9.22 2.54 3.12
C LEU A 170 -9.18 3.64 2.07
N SER A 171 -9.97 3.54 1.00
CA SER A 171 -10.07 4.55 -0.05
C SER A 171 -10.62 5.87 0.50
N GLN A 172 -11.70 5.81 1.29
CA GLN A 172 -12.28 7.00 1.92
C GLN A 172 -11.31 7.65 2.91
N VAL A 173 -10.63 6.85 3.72
CA VAL A 173 -9.61 7.34 4.66
C VAL A 173 -8.45 8.01 3.92
N LEU A 174 -7.98 7.41 2.82
CA LEU A 174 -6.90 7.97 2.00
C LEU A 174 -7.33 9.32 1.37
N VAL A 175 -8.54 9.41 0.84
CA VAL A 175 -9.09 10.66 0.28
C VAL A 175 -9.13 11.76 1.35
N GLN A 176 -9.58 11.44 2.56
CA GLN A 176 -9.63 12.41 3.65
C GLN A 176 -8.23 12.86 4.08
N LEU A 177 -7.28 11.93 4.26
CA LEU A 177 -5.91 12.24 4.67
C LEU A 177 -5.14 13.02 3.60
N GLU A 178 -5.40 12.76 2.32
CA GLU A 178 -4.87 13.56 1.21
C GLU A 178 -5.38 15.00 1.29
N SER A 179 -6.69 15.20 1.47
CA SER A 179 -7.26 16.55 1.65
C SER A 179 -6.65 17.27 2.86
N ASP A 180 -6.45 16.57 3.97
CA ASP A 180 -5.86 17.13 5.19
C ASP A 180 -4.35 17.38 5.07
N SER A 181 -3.68 16.73 4.10
CA SER A 181 -2.24 16.88 3.86
C SER A 181 -1.86 18.30 3.44
N HIS A 182 -2.77 19.02 2.77
CA HIS A 182 -2.59 20.43 2.43
C HIS A 182 -2.38 21.33 3.66
N ASN A 183 -2.91 20.91 4.82
CA ASN A 183 -2.80 21.66 6.06
C ASN A 183 -1.66 21.16 6.95
N THR A 184 -1.36 19.85 6.92
CA THR A 184 -0.34 19.27 7.80
C THR A 184 0.49 18.18 7.14
N SER A 185 1.81 18.23 7.33
CA SER A 185 2.73 17.18 6.90
C SER A 185 2.50 15.85 7.62
N SER A 186 1.93 15.87 8.83
CA SER A 186 1.56 14.66 9.58
C SER A 186 0.50 13.85 8.84
N SER A 187 -0.54 14.51 8.30
CA SER A 187 -1.57 13.87 7.48
C SER A 187 -0.98 13.29 6.19
N ALA A 188 -0.05 13.99 5.54
CA ALA A 188 0.64 13.47 4.35
C ALA A 188 1.37 12.14 4.66
N LYS A 189 2.11 12.08 5.76
CA LYS A 189 2.81 10.85 6.18
C LYS A 189 1.86 9.73 6.57
N LEU A 190 0.73 10.07 7.18
CA LEU A 190 -0.29 9.08 7.52
C LEU A 190 -1.00 8.55 6.26
N ALA A 191 -1.25 9.41 5.27
CA ALA A 191 -1.78 9.01 3.97
C ALA A 191 -0.87 7.96 3.31
N VAL A 192 0.45 8.13 3.35
CA VAL A 192 1.42 7.15 2.84
C VAL A 192 1.31 5.80 3.55
N VAL A 193 1.02 5.78 4.86
CA VAL A 193 0.78 4.52 5.58
C VAL A 193 -0.45 3.81 5.04
N VAL A 194 -1.55 4.55 4.82
CA VAL A 194 -2.79 4.01 4.24
C VAL A 194 -2.55 3.55 2.79
N THR A 195 -1.79 4.31 1.99
CA THR A 195 -1.39 3.93 0.63
C THR A 195 -0.69 2.57 0.60
N LYS A 196 0.27 2.31 1.52
CA LYS A 196 0.94 1.00 1.60
C LYS A 196 -0.02 -0.13 1.93
N THR A 197 -1.05 0.13 2.73
CA THR A 197 -2.08 -0.86 3.05
C THR A 197 -3.01 -1.10 1.86
N VAL A 198 -3.42 -0.04 1.14
CA VAL A 198 -4.17 -0.16 -0.12
C VAL A 198 -3.37 -0.99 -1.14
N ASP A 199 -2.08 -0.70 -1.28
CA ASP A 199 -1.16 -1.42 -2.15
C ASP A 199 -1.12 -2.93 -1.82
N ALA A 200 -0.98 -3.26 -0.53
CA ALA A 200 -1.02 -4.65 -0.06
C ALA A 200 -2.37 -5.36 -0.33
N CYS A 201 -3.47 -4.62 -0.44
CA CYS A 201 -4.78 -5.18 -0.78
C CYS A 201 -4.87 -5.58 -2.26
N ILE A 202 -4.30 -4.77 -3.16
CA ILE A 202 -4.45 -4.92 -4.61
C ILE A 202 -3.30 -5.67 -5.28
N THR A 203 -2.17 -5.80 -4.59
CA THR A 203 -0.98 -6.51 -5.12
C THR A 203 -1.38 -7.92 -5.57
N ASN A 204 -1.02 -8.27 -6.81
CA ASN A 204 -1.35 -9.53 -7.50
C ASN A 204 -2.86 -9.78 -7.77
N ASN A 205 -3.73 -8.77 -7.61
CA ASN A 205 -5.17 -8.88 -7.85
C ASN A 205 -5.74 -7.61 -8.52
N SER A 206 -5.50 -7.49 -9.83
CA SER A 206 -5.92 -6.32 -10.63
C SER A 206 -7.43 -6.06 -10.63
N THR A 207 -8.27 -7.07 -10.35
CA THR A 207 -9.73 -6.91 -10.27
C THR A 207 -10.16 -5.91 -9.19
N PHE A 208 -9.38 -5.76 -8.11
CA PHE A 208 -9.71 -4.82 -7.03
C PHE A 208 -9.40 -3.37 -7.38
N SER A 209 -8.51 -3.13 -8.35
CA SER A 209 -8.15 -1.79 -8.81
C SER A 209 -9.36 -1.00 -9.34
N LEU A 210 -10.38 -1.69 -9.86
CA LEU A 210 -11.64 -1.06 -10.29
C LEU A 210 -12.39 -0.38 -9.13
N ILE A 211 -12.31 -0.91 -7.90
CA ILE A 211 -12.94 -0.28 -6.72
C ILE A 211 -12.29 1.07 -6.45
N LEU A 212 -10.97 1.18 -6.63
CA LEU A 212 -10.19 2.40 -6.40
C LEU A 212 -10.56 3.52 -7.38
N SER A 213 -10.96 3.18 -8.61
CA SER A 213 -11.39 4.17 -9.61
C SER A 213 -12.60 5.01 -9.14
N LYS A 214 -13.50 4.41 -8.34
CA LYS A 214 -14.70 5.07 -7.81
C LYS A 214 -14.37 6.23 -6.87
N TYR A 215 -13.20 6.19 -6.24
CA TYR A 215 -12.74 7.19 -5.27
C TYR A 215 -11.65 8.09 -5.84
N HIS A 216 -11.34 7.96 -7.13
CA HIS A 216 -10.28 8.72 -7.80
C HIS A 216 -8.92 8.60 -7.08
N ILE A 217 -8.57 7.37 -6.66
CA ILE A 217 -7.36 7.16 -5.85
C ILE A 217 -6.09 7.50 -6.62
N VAL A 218 -6.04 7.28 -7.93
CA VAL A 218 -4.82 7.57 -8.72
C VAL A 218 -4.50 9.06 -8.68
N SER A 219 -5.49 9.93 -8.90
CA SER A 219 -5.30 11.38 -8.85
C SER A 219 -4.90 11.86 -7.44
N LYS A 220 -5.45 11.24 -6.39
CA LYS A 220 -5.09 11.51 -5.00
C LYS A 220 -3.65 11.11 -4.67
N LEU A 221 -3.20 9.97 -5.17
CA LEU A 221 -1.81 9.53 -5.04
C LEU A 221 -0.85 10.46 -5.79
N LEU A 222 -1.22 10.94 -6.98
CA LEU A 222 -0.42 11.92 -7.72
C LEU A 222 -0.31 13.26 -6.99
N ALA A 223 -1.40 13.75 -6.39
CA ALA A 223 -1.38 14.95 -5.56
C ALA A 223 -0.46 14.77 -4.33
N LEU A 224 -0.57 13.61 -3.66
CA LEU A 224 0.28 13.28 -2.52
C LEU A 224 1.77 13.18 -2.90
N LEU A 225 2.09 12.65 -4.10
CA LEU A 225 3.47 12.52 -4.59
C LEU A 225 4.21 13.86 -4.69
N LEU A 226 3.46 14.94 -4.95
CA LEU A 226 3.98 16.31 -5.04
C LEU A 226 4.27 16.94 -3.68
N HIS A 227 3.82 16.32 -2.58
CA HIS A 227 3.98 16.89 -1.24
C HIS A 227 5.46 16.93 -0.84
N GLU A 228 5.98 18.12 -0.52
CA GLU A 228 7.41 18.36 -0.29
C GLU A 228 7.98 17.67 0.95
N SER A 229 7.14 17.42 1.97
CA SER A 229 7.58 16.79 3.21
C SER A 229 7.88 15.29 3.09
N LEU A 230 7.58 14.68 1.94
CA LEU A 230 7.73 13.23 1.74
C LEU A 230 9.14 12.88 1.27
N ASP A 231 9.73 11.89 1.92
CA ASP A 231 11.04 11.37 1.54
C ASP A 231 10.98 10.42 0.33
N SER A 232 12.14 10.03 -0.19
CA SER A 232 12.22 9.16 -1.38
C SER A 232 11.60 7.78 -1.19
N GLY A 233 11.60 7.22 0.03
CA GLY A 233 10.98 5.92 0.33
C GLY A 233 9.46 6.03 0.43
N GLU A 234 8.97 7.13 0.98
CA GLU A 234 7.54 7.48 0.97
C GLU A 234 7.04 7.69 -0.46
N LYS A 235 7.76 8.47 -1.29
CA LYS A 235 7.43 8.67 -2.71
C LYS A 235 7.51 7.38 -3.53
N PHE A 236 8.50 6.53 -3.29
CA PHE A 236 8.57 5.19 -3.91
C PHE A 236 7.30 4.38 -3.64
N SER A 237 6.82 4.39 -2.40
CA SER A 237 5.63 3.64 -2.00
C SER A 237 4.38 4.13 -2.72
N ILE A 238 4.26 5.44 -2.94
CA ILE A 238 3.16 6.04 -3.71
C ILE A 238 3.24 5.61 -5.18
N ILE A 239 4.41 5.71 -5.81
CA ILE A 239 4.59 5.34 -7.22
C ILE A 239 4.30 3.86 -7.44
N LEU A 240 4.74 2.99 -6.52
CA LEU A 240 4.45 1.56 -6.59
C LEU A 240 2.94 1.30 -6.53
N ALA A 241 2.24 1.95 -5.60
CA ALA A 241 0.79 1.84 -5.49
C ALA A 241 0.07 2.32 -6.75
N ILE A 242 0.50 3.42 -7.37
CA ILE A 242 -0.02 3.88 -8.67
C ILE A 242 0.20 2.81 -9.74
N GLY A 243 1.35 2.15 -9.73
CA GLY A 243 1.65 1.03 -10.62
C GLY A 243 0.62 -0.08 -10.51
N HIS A 244 0.39 -0.61 -9.30
CA HIS A 244 -0.60 -1.67 -9.10
C HIS A 244 -2.04 -1.19 -9.34
N CYS A 245 -2.37 0.07 -9.07
CA CYS A 245 -3.70 0.63 -9.41
C CYS A 245 -3.95 0.63 -10.93
N THR A 246 -2.91 0.89 -11.73
CA THR A 246 -3.02 1.00 -13.19
C THR A 246 -2.77 -0.31 -13.93
N GLU A 247 -2.34 -1.37 -13.22
CA GLU A 247 -2.17 -2.69 -13.79
C GLU A 247 -3.52 -3.27 -14.23
N ASP A 248 -3.67 -3.52 -15.53
CA ASP A 248 -4.86 -4.09 -16.16
C ASP A 248 -6.21 -3.40 -15.80
N CYS A 249 -6.19 -2.10 -15.47
CA CYS A 249 -7.38 -1.30 -15.18
C CYS A 249 -7.43 -0.04 -16.06
N GLU A 250 -8.28 -0.04 -17.09
CA GLU A 250 -8.37 1.07 -18.06
C GLU A 250 -8.88 2.37 -17.43
N GLU A 251 -9.78 2.29 -16.45
CA GLU A 251 -10.33 3.45 -15.73
C GLU A 251 -9.23 4.20 -14.96
N ASN A 252 -8.40 3.45 -14.22
CA ASN A 252 -7.29 4.03 -13.47
C ASN A 252 -6.17 4.52 -14.39
N GLN A 253 -5.92 3.82 -15.51
CA GLN A 253 -4.98 4.30 -16.53
C GLN A 253 -5.46 5.62 -17.14
N TYR A 254 -6.75 5.75 -17.45
CA TYR A 254 -7.34 6.99 -17.98
C TYR A 254 -7.27 8.12 -16.95
N GLU A 255 -7.57 7.84 -15.68
CA GLU A 255 -7.41 8.80 -14.60
C GLU A 255 -5.97 9.32 -14.50
N LEU A 256 -4.98 8.42 -14.56
CA LEU A 256 -3.57 8.81 -14.56
C LEU A 256 -3.23 9.81 -15.68
N LEU A 257 -3.73 9.55 -16.89
CA LEU A 257 -3.51 10.43 -18.03
C LEU A 257 -4.16 11.80 -17.81
N LYS A 258 -5.42 11.82 -17.37
CA LYS A 258 -6.20 13.05 -17.12
C LYS A 258 -5.58 13.91 -16.01
N SER A 259 -4.94 13.29 -15.03
CA SER A 259 -4.33 13.96 -13.87
C SER A 259 -2.84 14.30 -14.06
N ASN A 260 -2.35 14.40 -15.31
CA ASN A 260 -0.95 14.72 -15.62
C ASN A 260 0.07 13.75 -14.98
N GLY A 261 -0.30 12.46 -14.84
CA GLY A 261 0.55 11.47 -14.21
C GLY A 261 1.78 11.08 -15.03
N LEU A 262 1.70 11.04 -16.38
CA LEU A 262 2.86 10.68 -17.22
C LEU A 262 4.03 11.66 -17.06
N PRO A 263 3.84 13.00 -17.14
CA PRO A 263 4.91 13.94 -16.82
C PRO A 263 5.54 13.72 -15.45
N LEU A 264 4.73 13.46 -14.42
CA LEU A 264 5.22 13.21 -13.06
C LEU A 264 6.05 11.93 -12.96
N MET A 265 5.66 10.86 -13.65
CA MET A 265 6.45 9.63 -13.70
C MET A 265 7.78 9.84 -14.44
N ILE A 266 7.79 10.64 -15.51
CA ILE A 266 9.01 10.99 -16.24
C ILE A 266 9.94 11.86 -15.38
N GLN A 267 9.38 12.86 -14.68
CA GLN A 267 10.12 13.70 -13.74
C GLN A 267 10.78 12.84 -12.67
N ALA A 268 10.06 11.85 -12.13
CA ALA A 268 10.59 10.92 -11.14
C ALA A 268 11.83 10.14 -11.65
N LEU A 269 11.89 9.78 -12.94
CA LEU A 269 13.08 9.12 -13.52
C LEU A 269 14.33 10.01 -13.55
N THR A 270 14.14 11.33 -13.55
CA THR A 270 15.21 12.32 -13.68
C THR A 270 15.64 12.92 -12.35
N GLU A 271 14.72 13.09 -11.41
CA GLU A 271 14.97 13.76 -10.13
C GLU A 271 15.52 12.82 -9.07
N PHE A 272 15.13 11.55 -9.09
CA PHE A 272 15.52 10.61 -8.04
C PHE A 272 16.70 9.74 -8.49
N LYS A 273 17.83 9.82 -7.76
CA LYS A 273 18.97 8.90 -7.91
C LYS A 273 18.71 7.52 -7.28
N ASN A 274 17.45 7.10 -7.20
CA ASN A 274 17.03 5.86 -6.56
C ASN A 274 16.58 4.86 -7.64
N GLU A 275 17.33 3.77 -7.78
CA GLU A 275 17.08 2.73 -8.79
C GLU A 275 15.69 2.08 -8.64
N GLU A 276 15.25 1.82 -7.42
CA GLU A 276 13.96 1.20 -7.15
C GLU A 276 12.79 2.13 -7.51
N LEU A 277 12.95 3.43 -7.25
CA LEU A 277 12.00 4.44 -7.67
C LEU A 277 11.91 4.52 -9.20
N ASN A 278 13.05 4.46 -9.88
CA ASN A 278 13.08 4.44 -11.34
C ASN A 278 12.37 3.20 -11.90
N LYS A 279 12.57 2.02 -11.31
CA LYS A 279 11.85 0.80 -11.69
C LYS A 279 10.34 0.95 -11.50
N ALA A 280 9.91 1.51 -10.36
CA ALA A 280 8.50 1.74 -10.09
C ALA A 280 7.88 2.73 -11.10
N ALA A 281 8.56 3.84 -11.40
CA ALA A 281 8.06 4.80 -12.39
C ALA A 281 8.00 4.22 -13.80
N ILE A 282 9.00 3.41 -14.21
CA ILE A 282 8.96 2.67 -15.48
C ILE A 282 7.77 1.72 -15.53
N TYR A 283 7.49 1.02 -14.43
CA TYR A 283 6.35 0.12 -14.32
C TYR A 283 5.02 0.86 -14.55
N VAL A 284 4.81 2.03 -13.94
CA VAL A 284 3.62 2.87 -14.20
C VAL A 284 3.51 3.26 -15.69
N LEU A 285 4.61 3.74 -16.28
CA LEU A 285 4.64 4.16 -17.69
C LEU A 285 4.33 2.99 -18.63
N HIS A 286 4.79 1.79 -18.31
CA HIS A 286 4.51 0.58 -19.07
C HIS A 286 3.02 0.24 -19.05
N ASN A 287 2.37 0.31 -17.89
CA ASN A 287 0.95 0.01 -17.74
C ASN A 287 0.07 0.93 -18.61
N CYS A 288 0.46 2.20 -18.75
CA CYS A 288 -0.28 3.18 -19.54
C CYS A 288 0.04 3.16 -21.05
N LYS A 289 0.95 2.30 -21.52
CA LYS A 289 1.40 2.29 -22.92
C LYS A 289 0.24 2.03 -23.89
N LYS A 290 -0.53 0.97 -23.65
CA LYS A 290 -1.62 0.54 -24.56
C LYS A 290 -2.71 1.60 -24.69
N ILE A 291 -3.13 2.22 -23.59
CA ILE A 291 -4.18 3.26 -23.62
C ILE A 291 -3.67 4.53 -24.32
N THR A 292 -2.40 4.88 -24.15
CA THR A 292 -1.78 6.03 -24.82
C THR A 292 -1.71 5.81 -26.35
N GLU A 293 -1.42 4.58 -26.78
CA GLU A 293 -1.43 4.18 -28.19
C GLU A 293 -2.86 4.24 -28.77
N LYS A 294 -3.87 3.70 -28.06
CA LYS A 294 -5.29 3.79 -28.47
C LYS A 294 -5.76 5.24 -28.63
N LEU A 295 -5.45 6.10 -27.67
CA LEU A 295 -5.86 7.52 -27.70
C LEU A 295 -5.16 8.30 -28.83
N SER A 296 -3.89 8.00 -29.09
CA SER A 296 -3.14 8.61 -30.19
C SER A 296 -3.73 8.26 -31.56
N LEU A 297 -4.24 7.03 -31.73
CA LEU A 297 -4.93 6.59 -32.94
C LEU A 297 -6.30 7.28 -33.10
N SER A 298 -7.05 7.45 -31.99
CA SER A 298 -8.35 8.14 -32.02
C SER A 298 -8.26 9.65 -32.32
N GLN A 299 -7.12 10.29 -32.08
CA GLN A 299 -6.87 11.68 -32.50
C GLN A 299 -6.46 11.80 -33.99
N GLY A 300 -6.15 10.69 -34.66
CA GLY A 300 -5.88 10.62 -36.10
C GLY A 300 -7.12 10.40 -36.96
N GLU A 301 -8.22 9.91 -36.38
CA GLU A 301 -9.47 9.62 -37.09
C GLU A 301 -10.62 10.41 -36.46
N ASN A 302 -11.00 11.54 -37.09
CA ASN A 302 -12.32 12.12 -36.88
C ASN A 302 -13.38 11.17 -37.47
N SER A 303 -13.84 10.19 -36.68
CA SER A 303 -15.19 9.64 -36.78
C SER A 303 -15.52 8.77 -35.56
N PHE A 304 -15.86 9.38 -34.43
CA PHE A 304 -16.65 8.69 -33.42
C PHE A 304 -18.10 8.64 -33.90
N SER A 305 -18.69 7.44 -33.90
CA SER A 305 -20.11 7.23 -34.21
C SER A 305 -21.01 7.98 -33.22
N GLU A 306 -22.13 8.51 -33.73
CA GLU A 306 -23.03 9.51 -33.12
C GLU A 306 -23.63 9.20 -31.73
N ASN A 307 -23.29 8.10 -31.06
CA ASN A 307 -23.79 7.79 -29.71
C ASN A 307 -22.80 8.08 -28.56
N GLU A 308 -21.55 8.48 -28.85
CA GLU A 308 -20.56 8.91 -27.84
C GLU A 308 -20.35 10.45 -27.83
N ALA A 309 -20.95 11.15 -28.80
CA ALA A 309 -20.78 12.59 -28.99
C ALA A 309 -21.45 13.47 -27.93
N ASP A 310 -22.38 12.93 -27.13
CA ASP A 310 -23.09 13.72 -26.12
C ASP A 310 -22.34 13.83 -24.78
N GLN A 311 -21.30 13.03 -24.53
CA GLN A 311 -20.42 13.22 -23.36
C GLN A 311 -19.22 14.13 -23.63
N ILE A 312 -18.91 14.42 -24.91
CA ILE A 312 -17.72 15.16 -25.33
C ILE A 312 -17.99 16.67 -25.53
N LYS A 313 -19.26 17.11 -25.57
CA LYS A 313 -19.61 18.53 -25.80
C LYS A 313 -19.27 19.49 -24.66
N GLY A 314 -18.78 19.01 -23.51
CA GLY A 314 -18.45 19.86 -22.36
C GLY A 314 -17.01 20.40 -22.30
N ILE A 315 -16.11 19.98 -23.19
CA ILE A 315 -14.65 20.19 -22.98
C ILE A 315 -14.02 20.79 -24.23
N ASN A 316 -14.11 22.12 -24.34
CA ASN A 316 -13.30 22.92 -25.24
C ASN A 316 -12.40 23.83 -24.39
N GLU A 317 -11.41 23.26 -23.73
CA GLU A 317 -10.24 24.00 -23.25
C GLU A 317 -9.01 23.34 -23.84
N LYS A 318 -8.56 23.92 -24.96
CA LYS A 318 -7.55 23.41 -25.88
C LYS A 318 -6.14 23.88 -25.50
N GLU A 319 -5.89 24.14 -24.22
CA GLU A 319 -4.61 24.69 -23.77
C GLU A 319 -3.88 23.69 -22.87
N ASN A 320 -2.58 23.53 -23.17
CA ASN A 320 -1.51 22.90 -22.39
C ASN A 320 -1.14 21.42 -22.64
N VAL A 321 -1.97 20.59 -23.29
CA VAL A 321 -1.58 19.18 -23.58
C VAL A 321 -0.40 19.10 -24.56
N GLU A 322 -0.32 20.03 -25.50
CA GLU A 322 0.71 20.05 -26.55
C GLU A 322 2.09 20.52 -26.03
N GLU A 323 2.11 21.41 -25.03
CA GLU A 323 3.34 21.83 -24.34
C GLU A 323 3.91 20.72 -23.46
N HIS A 324 3.07 20.01 -22.72
CA HIS A 324 3.48 18.83 -21.95
C HIS A 324 4.05 17.73 -22.87
N TRP A 325 3.49 17.54 -24.06
CA TRP A 325 3.98 16.59 -25.06
C TRP A 325 5.34 16.98 -25.64
N LYS A 326 5.58 18.28 -25.86
CA LYS A 326 6.86 18.80 -26.33
C LYS A 326 7.96 18.61 -25.28
N SER A 327 7.63 18.81 -24.00
CA SER A 327 8.54 18.60 -22.87
C SER A 327 8.89 17.11 -22.70
N ALA A 328 7.92 16.20 -22.85
CA ALA A 328 8.16 14.76 -22.83
C ALA A 328 9.10 14.31 -23.97
N LYS A 329 8.94 14.87 -25.18
CA LYS A 329 9.85 14.61 -26.32
C LYS A 329 11.28 15.07 -26.07
N GLU A 330 11.45 16.22 -25.41
CA GLU A 330 12.78 16.74 -25.07
C GLU A 330 13.49 15.86 -24.04
N ILE A 331 12.75 15.37 -23.04
CA ILE A 331 13.28 14.46 -22.02
C ILE A 331 13.68 13.12 -22.63
N ILE A 332 12.88 12.58 -23.58
CA ILE A 332 13.24 11.40 -24.37
C ILE A 332 14.53 11.62 -25.17
N CYS A 333 14.75 12.83 -25.70
CA CYS A 333 16.02 13.16 -26.37
C CYS A 333 17.22 13.21 -25.40
N ARG A 334 17.03 13.69 -24.17
CA ARG A 334 18.07 13.65 -23.13
C ARG A 334 18.39 12.22 -22.68
N MET A 335 17.38 11.34 -22.59
CA MET A 335 17.58 9.92 -22.31
C MET A 335 18.41 9.22 -23.40
N LYS A 336 18.19 9.54 -24.69
CA LYS A 336 19.03 9.07 -25.81
C LYS A 336 20.49 9.52 -25.74
N GLN A 337 20.76 10.63 -25.07
CA GLN A 337 22.12 11.14 -24.90
C GLN A 337 22.85 10.38 -23.80
N LEU A 338 22.15 10.05 -22.71
CA LEU A 338 22.63 9.17 -21.64
C LEU A 338 22.85 7.72 -22.13
N GLU A 339 22.05 7.24 -23.10
CA GLU A 339 22.25 5.95 -23.79
C GLU A 339 23.59 5.88 -24.55
N ARG A 340 24.11 7.00 -25.09
CA ARG A 340 25.39 7.05 -25.81
C ARG A 340 26.61 7.09 -24.89
N GLU A 341 26.41 7.47 -23.63
CA GLU A 341 27.48 7.62 -22.64
C GLU A 341 27.81 6.32 -21.87
N GLY A 342 27.17 5.20 -22.23
CA GLY A 342 27.70 3.86 -21.97
C GLY A 342 27.88 3.48 -20.50
N LYS A 343 26.78 3.34 -19.75
CA LYS A 343 26.73 2.47 -18.56
C LYS A 343 25.84 1.27 -18.85
N GLU A 344 26.45 0.26 -19.46
CA GLU A 344 25.91 -1.10 -19.54
C GLU A 344 25.79 -1.67 -18.13
N VAL A 345 24.56 -1.95 -17.69
CA VAL A 345 24.04 -3.29 -17.31
C VAL A 345 22.59 -3.07 -16.88
N THR A 346 21.70 -3.98 -17.29
CA THR A 346 20.23 -3.99 -17.05
C THR A 346 19.34 -3.27 -18.07
N CYS A 347 19.82 -3.09 -19.30
CA CYS A 347 19.00 -2.58 -20.41
C CYS A 347 18.97 -3.59 -21.56
N LYS A 348 18.22 -4.70 -21.42
CA LYS A 348 17.88 -5.53 -22.59
C LYS A 348 16.37 -5.64 -22.79
N ILE A 349 15.57 -5.61 -21.73
CA ILE A 349 14.10 -5.61 -21.81
C ILE A 349 13.56 -4.20 -22.13
N GLY A 350 14.10 -3.16 -21.47
CA GLY A 350 13.78 -1.76 -21.79
C GLY A 350 14.22 -1.35 -23.20
N LEU A 351 15.37 -1.86 -23.67
CA LEU A 351 15.91 -1.59 -25.00
C LEU A 351 15.01 -2.15 -26.12
N THR A 352 14.40 -3.32 -25.94
CA THR A 352 13.43 -3.88 -26.91
C THR A 352 12.11 -3.12 -26.91
N MET A 353 11.64 -2.65 -25.75
CA MET A 353 10.43 -1.80 -25.66
C MET A 353 10.65 -0.41 -26.26
N LEU A 354 11.82 0.19 -26.05
CA LEU A 354 12.22 1.48 -26.62
C LEU A 354 12.42 1.39 -28.14
N LEU A 355 12.96 0.29 -28.65
CA LEU A 355 13.02 0.00 -30.10
C LEU A 355 11.62 -0.16 -30.70
N ASN A 356 10.69 -0.79 -30.00
CA ASN A 356 9.30 -0.92 -30.46
C ASN A 356 8.56 0.43 -30.45
N ILE A 357 8.73 1.24 -29.40
CA ILE A 357 8.18 2.62 -29.36
C ILE A 357 8.79 3.48 -30.48
N ARG A 358 10.10 3.34 -30.73
CA ARG A 358 10.82 4.01 -31.82
C ARG A 358 10.31 3.60 -33.21
N LEU A 359 10.02 2.32 -33.44
CA LEU A 359 9.48 1.81 -34.71
C LEU A 359 8.04 2.28 -34.93
N THR A 360 7.22 2.36 -33.88
CA THR A 360 5.86 2.91 -33.95
C THR A 360 5.87 4.40 -34.25
N LEU A 361 6.77 5.17 -33.62
CA LEU A 361 6.93 6.62 -33.89
C LEU A 361 7.47 6.91 -35.30
N SER A 362 8.42 6.11 -35.79
CA SER A 362 8.98 6.23 -37.15
C SER A 362 7.95 5.92 -38.25
N LYS A 363 7.02 4.99 -38.01
CA LYS A 363 5.93 4.68 -38.94
C LYS A 363 4.88 5.80 -39.00
N MET A 364 4.68 6.54 -37.91
CA MET A 364 3.79 7.71 -37.89
C MET A 364 4.37 8.91 -38.66
N GLU A 365 5.69 9.12 -38.64
CA GLU A 365 6.36 10.18 -39.42
C GLU A 365 6.40 9.88 -40.94
N GLY A 366 6.42 8.59 -41.33
CA GLY A 366 6.37 8.16 -42.73
C GLY A 366 5.02 8.37 -43.43
N SER A 367 3.92 8.56 -42.68
CA SER A 367 2.58 8.81 -43.24
C SER A 367 2.28 10.28 -43.53
N LYS A 368 3.23 11.20 -43.26
CA LYS A 368 3.10 12.63 -43.59
C LYS A 368 3.67 13.00 -44.96
N TYR A 369 4.14 12.03 -45.74
CA TYR A 369 4.71 12.24 -47.08
C TYR A 369 4.24 11.22 -48.13
N GLN A 370 2.98 10.79 -48.04
CA GLN A 370 2.14 10.28 -49.14
C GLN A 370 0.71 10.75 -48.86
#